data_AF-A0A1S3K6F8-F1
#
_entry.id   AF-A0A1S3K6F8-F1
#
_cell.length_a   1.000
_cell.length_b   1.000
_cell.length_c   1.000
_cell.angle_alpha   90.00
_cell.angle_beta   90.00
_cell.angle_gamma   90.00
#
_symmetry.space_group_name_H-M   'P 1'
#
loop_
_entity.id
_entity.type
_entity.pdbx_description
1 polymer ?
#
loop_
_entity_poly.entity_id
_entity_poly.type
_entity_poly.pdbx_seq_one_letter_code
_entity_poly.pdbx_strand_id
1 'polypeptide(L)'
;MEQVGGVMIKSAGRYPGHPDKLPQEDNIKHIDCAPFWRKFGIRWQQCNSVWLVKDICGIICAVFTYGLITYAEFVVMWILILPDFSKHTTYYAVNCCIFQGLAFLAVASHARAMLTDPGAVPKGNATKENIMKLGLKEGQIVYRCPKCISIKPDRAHHCSVCRRCIKKMDHHCPWVNNCVGENNQKYFVLFTLYICLISCHALYMAIYHFISCIGQDWKGEHEECGRYSPAAQTVFLIFLIFEGVLFGIFTAIMCGTQMAAVCSDETGIESLKREDATWEKRSWWMNVKSVFGHPFSINWFSPFHTPVIGKPQAYLYTV
;
A
#
# COMPACT_ATOMS: atom_id res chain seq x y z
N MET A 1 18.66 29.98 11.83
CA MET A 1 18.03 30.18 10.51
C MET A 1 19.16 30.59 9.57
N GLU A 2 19.31 29.94 8.43
CA GLU A 2 20.39 30.19 7.47
C GLU A 2 19.81 30.88 6.22
N GLN A 3 20.54 31.79 5.59
CA GLN A 3 20.10 32.46 4.37
C GLN A 3 21.01 32.07 3.19
N VAL A 4 20.42 31.59 2.10
CA VAL A 4 21.15 31.21 0.87
C VAL A 4 20.44 31.83 -0.32
N GLY A 5 21.13 32.73 -1.03
CA GLY A 5 20.56 33.39 -2.22
C GLY A 5 19.22 34.10 -1.96
N GLY A 6 19.07 34.74 -0.79
CA GLY A 6 17.82 35.42 -0.41
C GLY A 6 16.74 34.53 0.23
N VAL A 7 16.89 33.20 0.19
CA VAL A 7 15.93 32.23 0.76
C VAL A 7 16.26 31.93 2.22
N MET A 8 15.23 31.87 3.08
CA MET A 8 15.36 31.53 4.50
C MET A 8 15.22 30.02 4.74
N ILE A 9 16.24 29.37 5.30
CA ILE A 9 16.26 27.94 5.60
C ILE A 9 16.04 27.72 7.09
N LYS A 10 14.98 26.97 7.42
CA LYS A 10 14.67 26.51 8.78
C LYS A 10 14.92 25.01 8.93
N SER A 11 15.52 24.60 10.04
CA SER A 11 15.60 23.19 10.40
C SER A 11 14.25 22.72 10.94
N ALA A 12 13.71 21.62 10.42
CA ALA A 12 12.44 21.07 10.84
C ALA A 12 12.48 20.35 12.22
N GLY A 13 13.49 20.59 13.06
CA GLY A 13 13.63 19.97 14.37
C GLY A 13 14.71 20.59 15.28
N ARG A 14 14.63 20.26 16.58
CA ARG A 14 15.50 20.73 17.68
C ARG A 14 16.92 20.13 17.69
N TYR A 15 17.36 19.47 16.62
CA TYR A 15 18.71 18.91 16.57
C TYR A 15 19.71 19.97 16.12
N PRO A 16 20.72 20.33 16.95
CA PRO A 16 21.81 21.18 16.53
C PRO A 16 22.63 20.38 15.50
N GLY A 17 22.51 20.77 14.23
CA GLY A 17 23.30 20.18 13.15
C GLY A 17 24.74 20.66 13.28
N HIS A 18 25.69 19.72 13.40
CA HIS A 18 27.10 20.01 13.14
C HIS A 18 27.28 20.16 11.62
N PRO A 19 28.04 21.15 11.13
CA PRO A 19 28.20 21.42 9.70
C PRO A 19 28.70 20.22 8.87
N ASP A 20 29.46 19.31 9.49
CA ASP A 20 30.19 18.24 8.81
C ASP A 20 29.51 16.86 8.85
N LYS A 21 28.24 16.77 9.28
CA LYS A 21 27.56 15.48 9.34
C LYS A 21 27.13 15.01 7.94
N LEU A 22 27.45 13.77 7.61
CA LEU A 22 26.91 13.07 6.44
C LEU A 22 25.42 12.72 6.64
N PRO A 23 24.62 12.57 5.57
CA PRO A 23 23.24 12.10 5.68
C PRO A 23 23.16 10.73 6.36
N GLN A 24 22.15 10.52 7.20
CA GLN A 24 21.92 9.21 7.82
C GLN A 24 21.74 8.13 6.74
N GLU A 25 22.35 6.96 6.91
CA GLU A 25 22.09 5.79 6.05
C GLU A 25 20.62 5.37 6.13
N ASP A 26 20.03 5.00 4.99
CA ASP A 26 18.63 4.57 4.99
C ASP A 26 18.48 3.11 5.35
N ASN A 27 17.25 2.77 5.73
CA ASN A 27 16.87 1.40 5.97
C ASN A 27 16.30 0.74 4.71
N ILE A 28 16.81 1.08 3.52
CA ILE A 28 16.28 0.63 2.23
C ILE A 28 17.34 -0.23 1.51
N LYS A 29 16.89 -1.23 0.77
CA LYS A 29 17.68 -2.00 -0.18
C LYS A 29 17.10 -1.77 -1.57
N HIS A 30 17.88 -1.13 -2.43
CA HIS A 30 17.56 -1.00 -3.84
C HIS A 30 18.11 -2.21 -4.59
N ILE A 31 17.23 -2.94 -5.29
CA ILE A 31 17.64 -4.10 -6.09
C ILE A 31 17.46 -3.74 -7.55
N ASP A 32 18.56 -3.67 -8.31
CA ASP A 32 18.52 -3.47 -9.76
C ASP A 32 18.14 -4.77 -10.47
N CYS A 33 16.94 -4.81 -11.02
CA CYS A 33 16.41 -5.93 -11.80
C CYS A 33 16.72 -5.78 -13.30
N ALA A 34 17.28 -4.66 -13.76
CA ALA A 34 17.61 -4.48 -15.17
C ALA A 34 18.50 -5.60 -15.76
N PRO A 35 19.52 -6.15 -15.04
CA PRO A 35 20.31 -7.26 -15.55
C PRO A 35 19.48 -8.52 -15.85
N PHE A 36 18.45 -8.79 -15.05
CA PHE A 36 17.56 -9.93 -15.24
C PHE A 36 16.67 -9.73 -16.47
N TRP A 37 15.99 -8.59 -16.58
CA TRP A 37 15.08 -8.30 -17.71
C TRP A 37 15.81 -8.21 -19.05
N ARG A 38 17.06 -7.71 -19.06
CA ARG A 38 17.91 -7.69 -20.25
C ARG A 38 18.13 -9.09 -20.84
N LYS A 39 18.17 -10.15 -20.02
CA LYS A 39 18.31 -11.54 -20.52
C LYS A 39 17.11 -12.01 -21.36
N PHE A 40 15.94 -11.42 -21.12
CA PHE A 40 14.71 -11.75 -21.84
C PHE A 40 14.39 -10.75 -22.96
N GLY A 41 15.32 -9.84 -23.30
CA GLY A 41 15.09 -8.79 -24.31
C GLY A 41 14.10 -7.70 -23.86
N ILE A 42 13.74 -7.67 -22.57
CA ILE A 42 12.73 -6.79 -22.02
C ILE A 42 13.39 -5.50 -21.50
N ARG A 43 13.02 -4.34 -22.07
CA ARG A 43 13.48 -3.00 -21.64
C ARG A 43 12.34 -2.17 -21.03
N TRP A 44 11.83 -2.58 -19.86
CA TRP A 44 10.89 -1.74 -19.09
C TRP A 44 11.65 -0.84 -18.11
N GLN A 45 11.75 0.46 -18.37
CA GLN A 45 12.39 1.41 -17.46
C GLN A 45 11.74 1.45 -16.06
N GLN A 46 10.43 1.21 -15.97
CA GLN A 46 9.67 1.24 -14.71
C GLN A 46 9.85 0.01 -13.81
N CYS A 47 10.48 -1.08 -14.29
CA CYS A 47 10.66 -2.33 -13.53
C CYS A 47 12.12 -2.62 -13.16
N ASN A 48 13.00 -1.63 -13.34
CA ASN A 48 14.44 -1.81 -13.18
C ASN A 48 14.90 -1.75 -11.72
N SER A 49 14.15 -1.16 -10.79
CA SER A 49 14.56 -1.09 -9.38
C SER A 49 13.43 -1.45 -8.43
N VAL A 50 13.70 -2.40 -7.52
CA VAL A 50 12.80 -2.76 -6.42
C VAL A 50 13.19 -1.99 -5.17
N TRP A 51 12.20 -1.40 -4.50
CA TRP A 51 12.33 -0.72 -3.22
C TRP A 51 11.99 -1.67 -2.09
N LEU A 52 12.94 -1.98 -1.20
CA LEU A 52 12.68 -2.89 -0.07
C LEU A 52 13.13 -2.27 1.25
N VAL A 53 12.21 -2.13 2.20
CA VAL A 53 12.54 -1.67 3.55
C VAL A 53 13.06 -2.83 4.40
N LYS A 54 14.19 -2.63 5.08
CA LYS A 54 14.84 -3.61 5.98
C LYS A 54 14.28 -3.51 7.40
N ASP A 55 12.96 -3.45 7.54
CA ASP A 55 12.27 -3.41 8.83
C ASP A 55 11.85 -4.82 9.23
N ILE A 56 12.38 -5.32 10.36
CA ILE A 56 12.12 -6.70 10.82
C ILE A 56 10.63 -6.89 11.12
N CYS A 57 10.01 -5.90 11.76
CA CYS A 57 8.58 -5.94 12.07
C CYS A 57 7.75 -6.03 10.77
N GLY A 58 8.05 -5.15 9.81
CA GLY A 58 7.38 -5.18 8.52
C GLY A 58 7.60 -6.48 7.73
N ILE A 59 8.80 -7.07 7.77
CA ILE A 59 9.07 -8.37 7.13
C ILE A 59 8.22 -9.48 7.76
N ILE A 60 8.13 -9.54 9.10
CA ILE A 60 7.29 -10.51 9.81
C ILE A 60 5.81 -10.32 9.43
N CYS A 61 5.33 -9.07 9.42
CA CYS A 61 3.96 -8.76 9.00
C CYS A 61 3.70 -9.19 7.55
N ALA A 62 4.62 -8.95 6.62
CA ALA A 62 4.48 -9.37 5.23
C ALA A 62 4.43 -10.90 5.08
N VAL A 63 5.27 -11.64 5.81
CA VAL A 63 5.22 -13.11 5.86
C VAL A 63 3.87 -13.58 6.38
N PHE A 64 3.35 -12.95 7.44
CA PHE A 64 2.04 -13.29 7.98
C PHE A 64 0.91 -12.98 6.99
N THR A 65 0.94 -11.83 6.31
CA THR A 65 -0.01 -11.49 5.24
C THR A 65 -0.09 -12.59 4.17
N TYR A 66 1.06 -13.06 3.67
CA TYR A 66 1.07 -14.13 2.67
C TYR A 66 0.67 -15.49 3.25
N GLY A 67 0.99 -15.76 4.51
CA GLY A 67 0.54 -16.95 5.22
C GLY A 67 -0.98 -17.02 5.37
N LEU A 68 -1.62 -15.91 5.75
CA LEU A 68 -3.08 -15.78 5.84
C LEU A 68 -3.75 -16.01 4.49
N ILE A 69 -3.30 -15.32 3.43
CA ILE A 69 -3.82 -15.53 2.07
C ILE A 69 -3.68 -16.98 1.63
N THR A 70 -2.54 -17.61 1.92
CA THR A 70 -2.30 -19.03 1.58
C THR A 70 -3.20 -19.97 2.37
N TYR A 71 -3.48 -19.67 3.64
CA TYR A 71 -4.42 -20.43 4.45
C TYR A 71 -5.85 -20.31 3.90
N ALA A 72 -6.30 -19.10 3.57
CA ALA A 72 -7.59 -18.88 2.94
C ALA A 72 -7.71 -19.62 1.60
N GLU A 73 -6.68 -19.56 0.75
CA GLU A 73 -6.59 -20.35 -0.49
C GLU A 73 -6.72 -21.85 -0.23
N PHE A 74 -5.99 -22.37 0.76
CA PHE A 74 -6.10 -23.78 1.13
C PHE A 74 -7.53 -24.16 1.51
N VAL A 75 -8.15 -23.42 2.43
CA VAL A 75 -9.50 -23.76 2.91
C VAL A 75 -10.52 -23.63 1.79
N VAL A 76 -10.54 -22.52 1.06
CA VAL A 76 -11.54 -22.28 0.00
C VAL A 76 -11.39 -23.30 -1.13
N MET A 77 -10.18 -23.59 -1.57
CA MET A 77 -9.99 -24.51 -2.70
C MET A 77 -10.22 -25.97 -2.29
N TRP A 78 -9.64 -26.41 -1.18
CA TRP A 78 -9.61 -27.84 -0.84
C TRP A 78 -10.77 -28.30 0.05
N ILE A 79 -11.34 -27.40 0.85
CA ILE A 79 -12.43 -27.75 1.77
C ILE A 79 -13.78 -27.33 1.20
N LEU A 80 -13.88 -26.15 0.57
CA LEU A 80 -15.17 -25.60 0.13
C LEU A 80 -15.51 -25.93 -1.33
N ILE A 81 -14.53 -25.83 -2.25
CA ILE A 81 -14.80 -25.92 -3.70
C ILE A 81 -14.61 -27.34 -4.23
N LEU A 82 -13.42 -27.94 -4.05
CA LEU A 82 -13.08 -29.22 -4.68
C LEU A 82 -14.02 -30.39 -4.33
N PRO A 83 -14.47 -30.57 -3.07
CA PRO A 83 -15.32 -31.71 -2.72
C PRO A 83 -16.66 -31.78 -3.46
N ASP A 84 -17.28 -30.63 -3.71
CA ASP A 84 -18.61 -30.55 -4.32
C ASP A 84 -18.58 -30.04 -5.77
N PHE A 85 -17.38 -29.86 -6.34
CA PHE A 85 -17.20 -29.31 -7.67
C PHE A 85 -17.98 -30.10 -8.74
N SER A 86 -17.95 -31.43 -8.68
CA SER A 86 -18.66 -32.28 -9.66
C SER A 86 -20.18 -32.24 -9.52
N LYS A 87 -20.72 -31.86 -8.36
CA LYS A 87 -22.17 -31.79 -8.10
C LYS A 87 -22.77 -30.51 -8.70
N HIS A 88 -22.07 -29.38 -8.56
CA HIS A 88 -22.53 -28.08 -9.05
C HIS A 88 -21.40 -27.32 -9.78
N THR A 89 -20.91 -27.89 -10.88
CA THR A 89 -19.74 -27.40 -11.64
C THR A 89 -19.78 -25.91 -11.93
N THR A 90 -20.89 -25.39 -12.48
CA THR A 90 -20.98 -23.98 -12.86
C THR A 90 -20.85 -23.05 -11.64
N TYR A 91 -21.53 -23.37 -10.54
CA TYR A 91 -21.49 -22.56 -9.32
C TYR A 91 -20.07 -22.53 -8.74
N TYR A 92 -19.45 -23.70 -8.57
CA TYR A 92 -18.11 -23.79 -7.98
C TYR A 92 -17.03 -23.25 -8.91
N ALA A 93 -17.17 -23.40 -10.24
CA ALA A 93 -16.27 -22.79 -11.22
C ALA A 93 -16.32 -21.26 -11.18
N VAL A 94 -17.52 -20.67 -11.11
CA VAL A 94 -17.66 -19.21 -11.01
C VAL A 94 -17.05 -18.69 -9.70
N ASN A 95 -17.36 -19.32 -8.56
CA ASN A 95 -16.81 -18.91 -7.26
C ASN A 95 -15.29 -19.08 -7.19
N CYS A 96 -14.74 -20.14 -7.80
CA CYS A 96 -13.30 -20.34 -7.97
C CYS A 96 -12.67 -19.19 -8.78
N CYS A 97 -13.22 -18.87 -9.95
CA CYS A 97 -12.73 -17.76 -10.78
C CYS A 97 -12.74 -16.42 -10.04
N ILE A 98 -13.81 -16.13 -9.30
CA ILE A 98 -13.92 -14.91 -8.49
C ILE A 98 -12.85 -14.89 -7.39
N PHE A 99 -12.75 -15.97 -6.61
CA PHE A 99 -11.81 -16.05 -5.48
C PHE A 99 -10.36 -15.96 -5.96
N GLN A 100 -9.95 -16.75 -6.96
CA GLN A 100 -8.60 -16.68 -7.52
C GLN A 100 -8.29 -15.31 -8.13
N GLY A 101 -9.26 -14.68 -8.80
CA GLY A 101 -9.11 -13.35 -9.37
C GLY A 101 -8.86 -12.29 -8.30
N LEU A 102 -9.65 -12.31 -7.21
CA LEU A 102 -9.49 -11.41 -6.07
C LEU A 102 -8.17 -11.66 -5.33
N ALA A 103 -7.80 -12.92 -5.08
CA ALA A 103 -6.53 -13.29 -4.45
C ALA A 103 -5.33 -12.79 -5.26
N PHE A 104 -5.34 -13.01 -6.57
CA PHE A 104 -4.29 -12.53 -7.46
C PHE A 104 -4.16 -11.00 -7.42
N LEU A 105 -5.28 -10.28 -7.48
CA LEU A 105 -5.29 -8.81 -7.42
C LEU A 105 -4.85 -8.29 -6.03
N ALA A 106 -5.22 -8.97 -4.95
CA ALA A 106 -4.77 -8.64 -3.60
C ALA A 106 -3.26 -8.81 -3.44
N VAL A 107 -2.72 -9.96 -3.87
CA VAL A 107 -1.27 -10.25 -3.83
C VAL A 107 -0.49 -9.28 -4.71
N ALA A 108 -0.97 -9.00 -5.92
CA ALA A 108 -0.33 -8.05 -6.83
C ALA A 108 -0.34 -6.62 -6.27
N SER A 109 -1.46 -6.17 -5.70
CA SER A 109 -1.59 -4.85 -5.08
C SER A 109 -0.70 -4.73 -3.84
N HIS A 110 -0.65 -5.76 -2.99
CA HIS A 110 0.25 -5.83 -1.84
C HIS A 110 1.72 -5.72 -2.26
N ALA A 111 2.14 -6.54 -3.22
CA ALA A 111 3.50 -6.53 -3.75
C ALA A 111 3.87 -5.14 -4.30
N ARG A 112 2.95 -4.48 -5.01
CA ARG A 112 3.17 -3.11 -5.51
C ARG A 112 3.25 -2.08 -4.38
N ALA A 113 2.40 -2.16 -3.36
CA ALA A 113 2.46 -1.25 -2.21
C ALA A 113 3.79 -1.40 -1.43
N MET A 114 4.24 -2.64 -1.26
CA MET A 114 5.47 -3.01 -0.56
C MET A 114 6.74 -2.63 -1.33
N LEU A 115 6.77 -2.88 -2.64
CA LEU A 115 8.00 -2.86 -3.44
C LEU A 115 8.21 -1.59 -4.27
N THR A 116 7.26 -0.64 -4.22
CA THR A 116 7.35 0.65 -4.92
C THR A 116 7.95 1.71 -4.01
N ASP A 117 8.85 2.55 -4.54
CA ASP A 117 9.31 3.76 -3.85
C ASP A 117 8.09 4.65 -3.53
N PRO A 118 7.77 4.92 -2.24
CA PRO A 118 6.58 5.65 -1.85
C PRO A 118 6.64 7.15 -2.15
N GLY A 119 7.76 7.66 -2.68
CA GLY A 119 7.97 9.08 -2.99
C GLY A 119 9.14 9.66 -2.20
N ALA A 120 10.26 8.96 -2.13
CA ALA A 120 11.43 9.34 -1.36
C ALA A 120 12.10 10.64 -1.88
N VAL A 121 12.44 11.54 -0.97
CA VAL A 121 13.04 12.86 -1.27
C VAL A 121 14.56 12.77 -1.27
N PRO A 122 15.31 12.99 -2.37
CA PRO A 122 16.78 12.83 -2.45
C PRO A 122 17.59 13.29 -1.21
N LYS A 123 18.52 12.46 -0.71
CA LYS A 123 19.41 12.84 0.42
C LYS A 123 20.48 13.80 -0.03
N GLY A 124 21.00 14.58 0.92
CA GLY A 124 22.11 15.50 0.66
C GLY A 124 21.79 16.57 -0.37
N ASN A 125 20.52 16.72 -0.78
CA ASN A 125 20.14 17.66 -1.83
C ASN A 125 20.07 19.11 -1.32
N ALA A 126 20.28 19.35 -0.02
CA ALA A 126 20.34 20.68 0.59
C ALA A 126 21.67 21.41 0.33
N THR A 127 22.15 21.41 -0.91
CA THR A 127 23.33 22.21 -1.31
C THR A 127 22.89 23.60 -1.76
N LYS A 128 23.78 24.59 -1.64
CA LYS A 128 23.50 25.97 -2.10
C LYS A 128 23.07 26.01 -3.57
N GLU A 129 23.76 25.25 -4.42
CA GLU A 129 23.42 25.14 -5.85
C GLU A 129 22.02 24.58 -6.08
N ASN A 130 21.65 23.50 -5.38
CA ASN A 130 20.33 22.90 -5.54
C ASN A 130 19.23 23.85 -5.08
N ILE A 131 19.46 24.58 -3.98
CA ILE A 131 18.51 25.60 -3.49
C ILE A 131 18.33 26.72 -4.51
N MET A 132 19.41 27.19 -5.14
CA MET A 132 19.31 28.19 -6.23
C MET A 132 18.57 27.64 -7.45
N LYS A 133 18.80 26.37 -7.82
CA LYS A 133 18.09 25.69 -8.91
C LYS A 133 16.58 25.54 -8.68
N LEU A 134 16.11 25.62 -7.44
CA LEU A 134 14.68 25.59 -7.12
C LEU A 134 13.93 26.85 -7.57
N GLY A 135 14.63 27.95 -7.90
CA GLY A 135 13.99 29.18 -8.38
C GLY A 135 13.05 29.82 -7.34
N LEU A 136 13.37 29.66 -6.05
CA LEU A 136 12.58 30.17 -4.95
C LEU A 136 12.63 31.70 -4.90
N LYS A 137 11.54 32.32 -4.44
CA LYS A 137 11.47 33.78 -4.30
C LYS A 137 12.32 34.23 -3.11
N GLU A 138 12.82 35.46 -3.18
CA GLU A 138 13.53 36.08 -2.07
C GLU A 138 12.61 36.21 -0.84
N GLY A 139 13.13 35.91 0.35
CA GLY A 139 12.37 35.88 1.60
C GLY A 139 11.54 34.62 1.82
N GLN A 140 11.51 33.67 0.88
CA GLN A 140 10.75 32.43 1.02
C GLN A 140 11.36 31.50 2.07
N ILE A 141 10.51 30.85 2.88
CA ILE A 141 10.95 29.92 3.92
C ILE A 141 10.92 28.50 3.41
N VAL A 142 12.04 27.78 3.50
CA VAL A 142 12.15 26.35 3.21
C VAL A 142 12.56 25.56 4.44
N TYR A 143 12.05 24.35 4.55
CA TYR A 143 12.38 23.44 5.64
C TYR A 143 13.47 22.46 5.22
N ARG A 144 14.42 22.20 6.10
CA ARG A 144 15.47 21.19 5.93
C ARG A 144 15.23 20.04 6.92
N CYS A 145 15.36 18.81 6.45
CA CYS A 145 15.46 17.65 7.32
C CYS A 145 16.90 17.51 7.84
N PRO A 146 17.15 17.59 9.16
CA PRO A 146 18.51 17.46 9.70
C PRO A 146 19.11 16.06 9.55
N LYS A 147 18.25 15.01 9.48
CA LYS A 147 18.69 13.62 9.34
C LYS A 147 19.05 13.24 7.91
N CYS A 148 18.21 13.63 6.95
CA CYS A 148 18.44 13.35 5.52
C CYS A 148 19.37 14.37 4.85
N ILE A 149 19.59 15.53 5.49
CA ILE A 149 20.28 16.69 4.91
C ILE A 149 19.65 17.05 3.56
N SER A 150 18.32 17.08 3.55
CA SER A 150 17.54 17.32 2.36
C SER A 150 16.62 18.51 2.57
N ILE A 151 16.42 19.30 1.50
CA ILE A 151 15.31 20.25 1.48
C ILE A 151 14.04 19.41 1.49
N LYS A 152 13.20 19.68 2.47
CA LYS A 152 11.97 18.97 2.76
C LYS A 152 10.88 19.59 1.90
N PRO A 153 10.31 18.85 0.95
CA PRO A 153 9.16 19.35 0.24
C PRO A 153 8.00 19.62 1.19
N ASP A 154 7.10 20.50 0.79
CA ASP A 154 5.82 20.64 1.48
C ASP A 154 5.11 19.28 1.56
N ARG A 155 4.34 19.05 2.62
CA ARG A 155 3.66 17.77 2.93
C ARG A 155 4.56 16.52 3.02
N ALA A 156 5.87 16.65 2.88
CA ALA A 156 6.77 15.53 3.11
C ALA A 156 6.92 15.28 4.62
N HIS A 157 7.22 14.06 5.05
CA HIS A 157 7.58 13.80 6.45
C HIS A 157 8.74 12.80 6.54
N HIS A 158 9.54 12.90 7.60
CA HIS A 158 10.64 11.96 7.84
C HIS A 158 10.13 10.74 8.59
N CYS A 159 10.17 9.56 7.96
CA CYS A 159 9.92 8.29 8.62
C CYS A 159 11.20 7.79 9.30
N SER A 160 11.15 7.57 10.61
CA SER A 160 12.28 7.03 11.39
C SER A 160 12.60 5.57 11.05
N VAL A 161 11.61 4.78 10.63
CA VAL A 161 11.77 3.37 10.26
C VAL A 161 12.49 3.26 8.91
N CYS A 162 11.99 3.95 7.88
CA CYS A 162 12.63 3.99 6.56
C CYS A 162 13.91 4.84 6.54
N ARG A 163 14.10 5.72 7.54
CA ARG A 163 15.18 6.72 7.62
C ARG A 163 15.23 7.60 6.38
N ARG A 164 14.04 8.05 5.96
CA ARG A 164 13.82 8.77 4.70
C ARG A 164 12.70 9.80 4.83
N CYS A 165 12.85 10.92 4.13
CA CYS A 165 11.72 11.81 3.89
C CYS A 165 10.88 11.28 2.72
N ILE A 166 9.58 11.15 2.94
CA ILE A 166 8.60 10.65 1.96
C ILE A 166 7.63 11.79 1.63
N LYS A 167 7.37 12.04 0.34
CA LYS A 167 6.40 13.03 -0.15
C LYS A 167 4.96 12.58 0.12
N LYS A 168 4.09 13.54 0.51
CA LYS A 168 2.71 13.27 0.96
C LYS A 168 2.64 12.03 1.85
N MET A 169 3.51 11.98 2.86
CA MET A 169 3.60 10.81 3.71
C MET A 169 2.31 10.66 4.52
N ASP A 170 1.64 9.53 4.36
CA ASP A 170 0.46 9.21 5.15
C ASP A 170 0.87 8.51 6.45
N HIS A 171 1.47 7.32 6.34
CA HIS A 171 1.98 6.58 7.49
C HIS A 171 3.06 5.56 7.08
N HIS A 172 3.74 4.98 8.08
CA HIS A 172 4.51 3.75 7.89
C HIS A 172 3.62 2.57 8.24
N CYS A 173 3.45 1.64 7.31
CA CYS A 173 2.57 0.49 7.50
C CYS A 173 3.42 -0.79 7.58
N PRO A 174 3.48 -1.45 8.76
CA PRO A 174 4.18 -2.72 8.90
C PRO A 174 3.61 -3.80 7.98
N TRP A 175 2.29 -3.82 7.76
CA TRP A 175 1.61 -4.83 6.95
C TRP A 175 2.03 -4.86 5.49
N VAL A 176 2.48 -3.73 4.93
CA VAL A 176 3.08 -3.67 3.58
C VAL A 176 4.59 -3.42 3.63
N ASN A 177 5.22 -3.51 4.81
CA ASN A 177 6.64 -3.25 5.04
C ASN A 177 7.17 -2.00 4.31
N ASN A 178 6.39 -0.91 4.30
CA ASN A 178 6.75 0.31 3.57
C ASN A 178 5.98 1.52 4.11
N CYS A 179 6.44 2.72 3.75
CA CYS A 179 5.61 3.91 3.89
C CYS A 179 4.50 3.90 2.83
N VAL A 180 3.34 4.44 3.18
CA VAL A 180 2.31 4.84 2.24
C VAL A 180 2.49 6.33 1.97
N GLY A 181 2.71 6.68 0.71
CA GLY A 181 2.93 8.05 0.25
C GLY A 181 2.48 8.25 -1.19
N GLU A 182 2.85 9.38 -1.78
CA GLU A 182 2.36 9.84 -3.08
C GLU A 182 2.42 8.76 -4.19
N ASN A 183 3.52 8.01 -4.27
CA ASN A 183 3.77 7.13 -5.41
C ASN A 183 3.17 5.72 -5.26
N ASN A 184 2.73 5.33 -4.05
CA ASN A 184 2.19 3.98 -3.80
C ASN A 184 0.82 3.97 -3.12
N GLN A 185 0.23 5.13 -2.82
CA GLN A 185 -1.10 5.26 -2.21
C GLN A 185 -2.17 4.48 -2.98
N LYS A 186 -2.18 4.56 -4.33
CA LYS A 186 -3.09 3.77 -5.18
C LYS A 186 -3.03 2.28 -4.86
N TYR A 187 -1.82 1.72 -4.78
CA TYR A 187 -1.63 0.28 -4.55
C TYR A 187 -2.06 -0.13 -3.16
N PHE A 188 -1.84 0.73 -2.16
CA PHE A 188 -2.31 0.50 -0.80
C PHE A 188 -3.85 0.46 -0.74
N VAL A 189 -4.53 1.41 -1.38
CA VAL A 189 -6.00 1.41 -1.47
C VAL A 189 -6.52 0.15 -2.15
N LEU A 190 -5.95 -0.22 -3.31
CA LEU A 190 -6.33 -1.44 -4.03
C LEU A 190 -6.10 -2.70 -3.18
N PHE A 191 -4.98 -2.78 -2.47
CA PHE A 191 -4.72 -3.89 -1.55
C PHE A 191 -5.82 -4.01 -0.50
N THR A 192 -6.16 -2.92 0.21
CA THR A 192 -7.21 -2.95 1.23
C THR A 192 -8.59 -3.27 0.64
N LEU A 193 -8.91 -2.77 -0.55
CA LEU A 193 -10.15 -3.10 -1.26
C LEU A 193 -10.22 -4.59 -1.59
N TYR A 194 -9.18 -5.16 -2.19
CA TYR A 194 -9.19 -6.56 -2.61
C TYR A 194 -9.18 -7.54 -1.43
N ILE A 195 -8.50 -7.21 -0.33
CA ILE A 195 -8.62 -8.00 0.90
C ILE A 195 -10.05 -7.94 1.47
N CYS A 196 -10.67 -6.76 1.51
CA CYS A 196 -12.06 -6.64 1.95
C CYS A 196 -13.00 -7.50 1.08
N LEU A 197 -12.86 -7.44 -0.24
CA LEU A 197 -13.69 -8.20 -1.18
C LEU A 197 -13.48 -9.72 -1.06
N ILE A 198 -12.22 -10.18 -0.98
CA ILE A 198 -11.95 -11.62 -0.83
C ILE A 198 -12.41 -12.15 0.53
N SER A 199 -12.29 -11.35 1.61
CA SER A 199 -12.81 -11.72 2.93
C SER A 199 -14.34 -11.86 2.90
N CYS A 200 -15.06 -10.91 2.30
CA CYS A 200 -16.52 -11.02 2.14
C CYS A 200 -16.92 -12.26 1.33
N HIS A 201 -16.21 -12.55 0.24
CA HIS A 201 -16.46 -13.73 -0.60
C HIS A 201 -16.18 -15.04 0.15
N ALA A 202 -15.07 -15.12 0.89
CA ALA A 202 -14.71 -16.28 1.70
C ALA A 202 -15.75 -16.54 2.82
N LEU A 203 -16.24 -15.48 3.47
CA LEU A 203 -17.30 -15.59 4.49
C LEU A 203 -18.61 -16.11 3.88
N TYR A 204 -19.01 -15.58 2.72
CA TYR A 204 -20.18 -16.09 2.00
C TYR A 204 -20.04 -17.59 1.70
N MET A 205 -18.92 -18.02 1.14
CA MET A 205 -18.67 -19.42 0.80
C MET A 205 -18.61 -20.32 2.04
N ALA A 206 -18.00 -19.85 3.14
CA ALA A 206 -17.93 -20.59 4.40
C ALA A 206 -19.31 -20.81 5.04
N ILE A 207 -20.15 -19.77 5.06
CA ILE A 207 -21.52 -19.85 5.56
C ILE A 207 -22.35 -20.78 4.68
N TYR A 208 -22.24 -20.65 3.36
CA TYR A 208 -22.92 -21.53 2.41
C TYR A 208 -22.55 -23.00 2.64
N HIS A 209 -21.25 -23.33 2.68
CA HIS A 209 -20.75 -24.69 2.92
C HIS A 209 -21.21 -25.27 4.26
N PHE A 210 -21.24 -24.46 5.31
CA PHE A 210 -21.73 -24.90 6.62
C PHE A 210 -23.22 -25.29 6.56
N ILE A 211 -24.05 -24.49 5.90
CA ILE A 211 -25.51 -24.74 5.83
C ILE A 211 -25.84 -25.89 4.87
N SER A 212 -25.18 -25.94 3.71
CA SER A 212 -25.50 -26.89 2.64
C SER A 212 -24.89 -28.28 2.85
N CYS A 213 -23.75 -28.36 3.54
CA CYS A 213 -22.97 -29.59 3.62
C CYS A 213 -22.75 -30.04 5.07
N ILE A 214 -21.92 -29.33 5.84
CA ILE A 214 -21.50 -29.76 7.19
C ILE A 214 -22.69 -29.90 8.15
N GLY A 215 -23.63 -28.95 8.12
CA GLY A 215 -24.80 -28.95 8.99
C GLY A 215 -25.81 -30.08 8.69
N GLN A 216 -25.81 -30.60 7.46
CA GLN A 216 -26.63 -31.75 7.06
C GLN A 216 -25.93 -33.07 7.40
N ASP A 217 -24.62 -33.14 7.19
CA ASP A 217 -23.77 -34.28 7.54
C ASP A 217 -23.82 -34.57 9.05
N TRP A 218 -23.75 -33.53 9.89
CA TRP A 218 -23.92 -33.65 11.35
C TRP A 218 -25.28 -34.21 11.78
N LYS A 219 -26.33 -34.01 10.98
CA LYS A 219 -27.67 -34.55 11.26
C LYS A 219 -27.84 -35.99 10.75
N GLY A 220 -26.86 -36.52 10.01
CA GLY A 220 -26.98 -37.80 9.32
C GLY A 220 -27.99 -37.77 8.16
N GLU A 221 -28.32 -36.58 7.66
CA GLU A 221 -29.34 -36.37 6.62
C GLU A 221 -28.74 -36.42 5.20
N HIS A 222 -27.41 -36.44 5.06
CA HIS A 222 -26.71 -36.37 3.77
C HIS A 222 -25.48 -37.29 3.73
N GLU A 223 -25.08 -37.71 2.52
CA GLU A 223 -23.82 -38.43 2.24
C GLU A 223 -22.59 -37.60 2.65
N GLU A 224 -21.50 -38.27 3.04
CA GLU A 224 -20.28 -37.67 3.60
C GLU A 224 -19.84 -36.40 2.84
N CYS A 225 -19.74 -35.30 3.58
CA CYS A 225 -19.34 -34.01 3.06
C CYS A 225 -17.83 -34.00 2.79
N GLY A 226 -17.39 -34.40 1.60
CA GLY A 226 -15.98 -34.30 1.20
C GLY A 226 -15.02 -35.25 1.91
N ARG A 227 -13.72 -34.89 1.93
CA ARG A 227 -12.63 -35.83 2.30
C ARG A 227 -12.31 -35.91 3.80
N TYR A 228 -12.65 -34.86 4.54
CA TYR A 228 -12.28 -34.73 5.96
C TYR A 228 -13.50 -34.94 6.84
N SER A 229 -13.29 -35.40 8.08
CA SER A 229 -14.39 -35.51 9.04
C SER A 229 -15.12 -34.15 9.23
N PRO A 230 -16.43 -34.15 9.53
CA PRO A 230 -17.19 -32.92 9.73
C PRO A 230 -16.56 -32.01 10.78
N ALA A 231 -16.06 -32.57 11.88
CA ALA A 231 -15.38 -31.82 12.93
C ALA A 231 -14.12 -31.09 12.44
N ALA A 232 -13.27 -31.75 11.64
CA ALA A 232 -12.07 -31.13 11.09
C ALA A 232 -12.41 -29.98 10.14
N GLN A 233 -13.43 -30.13 9.29
CA GLN A 233 -13.89 -29.07 8.41
C GLN A 233 -14.43 -27.87 9.20
N THR A 234 -15.24 -28.13 10.24
CA THR A 234 -15.73 -27.07 11.13
C THR A 234 -14.58 -26.26 11.73
N VAL A 235 -13.48 -26.91 12.15
CA VAL A 235 -12.29 -26.21 12.67
C VAL A 235 -11.67 -25.30 11.59
N PHE A 236 -11.47 -25.80 10.36
CA PHE A 236 -10.94 -24.97 9.27
C PHE A 236 -11.83 -23.75 8.97
N LEU A 237 -13.16 -23.95 8.96
CA LEU A 237 -14.13 -22.88 8.74
C LEU A 237 -14.11 -21.86 9.88
N ILE A 238 -14.00 -22.26 11.14
CA ILE A 238 -13.92 -21.34 12.28
C ILE A 238 -12.74 -20.38 12.11
N PHE A 239 -11.57 -20.90 11.78
CA PHE A 239 -10.39 -20.07 11.56
C PHE A 239 -10.52 -19.17 10.32
N LEU A 240 -11.09 -19.69 9.22
CA LEU A 240 -11.36 -18.88 8.02
C LEU A 240 -12.35 -17.74 8.32
N ILE A 241 -13.41 -18.01 9.08
CA ILE A 241 -14.40 -17.02 9.48
C ILE A 241 -13.76 -15.97 10.40
N PHE A 242 -12.98 -16.39 11.39
CA PHE A 242 -12.28 -15.47 12.28
C PHE A 242 -11.33 -14.56 11.50
N GLU A 243 -10.52 -15.13 10.61
CA GLU A 243 -9.63 -14.38 9.72
C GLU A 243 -10.41 -13.41 8.83
N GLY A 244 -11.44 -13.90 8.14
CA GLY A 244 -12.27 -13.14 7.22
C GLY A 244 -12.98 -11.97 7.89
N VAL A 245 -13.52 -12.16 9.10
CA VAL A 245 -14.16 -11.08 9.87
C VAL A 245 -13.14 -10.07 10.35
N LEU A 246 -12.06 -10.51 10.99
CA LEU A 246 -11.06 -9.62 11.57
C LEU A 246 -10.39 -8.74 10.50
N PHE A 247 -9.85 -9.38 9.47
CA PHE A 247 -9.15 -8.65 8.41
C PHE A 247 -10.10 -7.98 7.42
N GLY A 248 -11.29 -8.54 7.20
CA GLY A 248 -12.33 -7.88 6.40
C GLY A 248 -12.77 -6.55 7.00
N ILE A 249 -13.06 -6.50 8.31
CA ILE A 249 -13.44 -5.25 9.00
C ILE A 249 -12.26 -4.27 9.01
N PHE A 250 -11.08 -4.73 9.39
CA PHE A 250 -9.88 -3.88 9.44
C PHE A 250 -9.59 -3.23 8.08
N THR A 251 -9.63 -4.02 7.00
CA THR A 251 -9.36 -3.51 5.66
C THR A 251 -10.50 -2.67 5.09
N ALA A 252 -11.76 -2.92 5.46
CA ALA A 252 -12.88 -2.05 5.10
C ALA A 252 -12.70 -0.64 5.70
N ILE A 253 -12.33 -0.56 6.98
CA ILE A 253 -12.08 0.73 7.65
C ILE A 253 -10.88 1.44 7.03
N MET A 254 -9.78 0.71 6.79
CA MET A 254 -8.58 1.29 6.16
C MET A 254 -8.86 1.76 4.72
N CYS A 255 -9.60 0.99 3.93
CA CYS A 255 -10.00 1.39 2.58
C CYS A 255 -10.87 2.65 2.62
N GLY A 256 -11.86 2.71 3.52
CA GLY A 256 -12.75 3.86 3.66
C GLY A 256 -12.00 5.14 4.09
N THR A 257 -11.11 5.02 5.07
CA THR A 257 -10.29 6.15 5.56
C THR A 257 -9.32 6.64 4.49
N GLN A 258 -8.66 5.75 3.76
CA GLN A 258 -7.78 6.15 2.65
C GLN A 258 -8.56 6.78 1.50
N MET A 259 -9.74 6.27 1.15
CA MET A 259 -10.58 6.91 0.14
C MET A 259 -11.05 8.30 0.58
N ALA A 260 -11.39 8.48 1.86
CA ALA A 260 -11.71 9.79 2.41
C ALA A 260 -10.52 10.75 2.36
N ALA A 261 -9.32 10.29 2.73
CA ALA A 261 -8.06 11.04 2.62
C ALA A 261 -7.77 11.45 1.16
N VAL A 262 -7.97 10.54 0.21
CA VAL A 262 -7.84 10.86 -1.22
C VAL A 262 -8.88 11.89 -1.66
N CYS A 263 -10.15 11.75 -1.26
CA CYS A 263 -11.20 12.69 -1.65
C CYS A 263 -10.99 14.10 -1.07
N SER A 264 -10.48 14.19 0.16
CA SER A 264 -10.18 15.46 0.86
C SER A 264 -8.81 16.04 0.50
N ASP A 265 -7.93 15.28 -0.17
CA ASP A 265 -6.51 15.57 -0.37
C ASP A 265 -5.78 15.89 0.95
N GLU A 266 -6.12 15.16 2.01
CA GLU A 266 -5.56 15.28 3.36
C GLU A 266 -4.89 13.96 3.76
N THR A 267 -3.63 14.00 4.17
CA THR A 267 -2.93 12.82 4.71
C THR A 267 -3.27 12.60 6.18
N GLY A 268 -3.07 11.38 6.69
CA GLY A 268 -3.25 11.05 8.10
C GLY A 268 -2.41 11.91 9.04
N ILE A 269 -1.21 12.33 8.62
CA ILE A 269 -0.37 13.25 9.42
C ILE A 269 -0.98 14.65 9.50
N GLU A 270 -1.49 15.16 8.38
CA GLU A 270 -2.14 16.48 8.31
C GLU A 270 -3.39 16.52 9.20
N SER A 271 -4.21 15.47 9.12
CA SER A 271 -5.41 15.31 9.94
C SER A 271 -5.12 15.26 11.44
N LEU A 272 -4.11 14.48 11.85
CA LEU A 272 -3.71 14.38 13.25
C LEU A 272 -3.15 15.68 13.82
N LYS A 273 -2.48 16.47 12.98
CA LYS A 273 -1.89 17.74 13.40
C LYS A 273 -2.82 18.93 13.27
N ARG A 274 -3.99 18.76 12.64
CA ARG A 274 -4.92 19.85 12.32
C ARG A 274 -4.21 20.99 11.56
N GLU A 275 -3.39 20.62 10.58
CA GLU A 275 -2.71 21.60 9.73
C GLU A 275 -3.74 22.22 8.77
N ASP A 276 -3.91 23.55 8.80
CA ASP A 276 -4.78 24.24 7.84
C ASP A 276 -4.22 24.07 6.42
N ALA A 277 -5.08 23.71 5.46
CA ALA A 277 -4.68 23.51 4.09
C ALA A 277 -4.12 24.81 3.48
N THR A 278 -2.82 24.81 3.17
CA THR A 278 -2.11 25.93 2.52
C THR A 278 -2.20 25.88 0.99
N TRP A 279 -2.74 24.79 0.44
CA TRP A 279 -2.85 24.54 -0.99
C TRP A 279 -4.26 24.82 -1.54
N GLU A 280 -4.34 24.99 -2.86
CA GLU A 280 -5.61 25.21 -3.56
C GLU A 280 -6.51 23.98 -3.43
N LYS A 281 -7.71 24.17 -2.87
CA LYS A 281 -8.71 23.11 -2.76
C LYS A 281 -9.26 22.77 -4.14
N ARG A 282 -8.92 21.57 -4.61
CA ARG A 282 -9.48 20.99 -5.83
C ARG A 282 -10.78 20.26 -5.51
N SER A 283 -11.57 19.98 -6.54
CA SER A 283 -12.76 19.12 -6.37
C SER A 283 -12.34 17.70 -5.98
N TRP A 284 -13.20 17.01 -5.21
CA TRP A 284 -12.95 15.62 -4.80
C TRP A 284 -12.61 14.72 -6.00
N TRP A 285 -13.24 14.95 -7.15
CA TRP A 285 -13.01 14.20 -8.38
C TRP A 285 -11.61 14.42 -8.96
N MET A 286 -11.09 15.65 -8.88
CA MET A 286 -9.71 15.95 -9.28
C MET A 286 -8.70 15.29 -8.34
N ASN A 287 -9.00 15.19 -7.04
CA ASN A 287 -8.13 14.54 -6.08
C ASN A 287 -8.05 13.03 -6.34
N VAL A 288 -9.18 12.38 -6.57
CA VAL A 288 -9.21 10.95 -6.95
C VAL A 288 -8.44 10.73 -8.26
N LYS A 289 -8.62 11.58 -9.28
CA LYS A 289 -7.84 11.51 -10.53
C LYS A 289 -6.33 11.66 -10.31
N SER A 290 -5.91 12.43 -9.31
CA SER A 290 -4.48 12.61 -9.01
C SER A 290 -3.82 11.33 -8.49
N VAL A 291 -4.60 10.45 -7.85
CA VAL A 291 -4.12 9.18 -7.27
C VAL A 291 -4.34 8.01 -8.23
N PHE A 292 -5.49 7.94 -8.91
CA PHE A 292 -5.85 6.80 -9.76
C PHE A 292 -5.58 7.02 -11.26
N GLY A 293 -5.35 8.26 -11.68
CA GLY A 293 -5.05 8.65 -13.05
C GLY A 293 -6.26 9.21 -13.83
N HIS A 294 -6.01 9.77 -15.01
CA HIS A 294 -7.02 10.30 -15.91
C HIS A 294 -6.82 9.75 -17.34
N PRO A 295 -7.90 9.47 -18.10
CA PRO A 295 -9.32 9.46 -17.69
C PRO A 295 -9.68 8.27 -16.77
N PHE A 296 -10.91 8.27 -16.24
CA PHE A 296 -11.45 7.09 -15.56
C PHE A 296 -11.43 5.89 -16.51
N SER A 297 -10.90 4.77 -16.03
CA SER A 297 -10.77 3.54 -16.82
C SER A 297 -10.60 2.33 -15.90
N ILE A 298 -10.68 1.12 -16.47
CA ILE A 298 -10.43 -0.13 -15.74
C ILE A 298 -9.05 -0.19 -15.07
N ASN A 299 -8.10 0.61 -15.55
CA ASN A 299 -6.77 0.75 -14.96
C ASN A 299 -6.78 1.32 -13.55
N TRP A 300 -7.87 1.95 -13.11
CA TRP A 300 -8.03 2.40 -11.73
C TRP A 300 -7.98 1.24 -10.74
N PHE A 301 -8.55 0.10 -11.15
CA PHE A 301 -8.59 -1.14 -10.39
C PHE A 301 -7.37 -2.04 -10.64
N SER A 302 -6.54 -1.73 -11.65
CA SER A 302 -5.37 -2.55 -11.96
C SER A 302 -4.13 -2.12 -11.14
N PRO A 303 -3.49 -3.03 -10.39
CA PRO A 303 -2.20 -2.77 -9.75
C PRO A 303 -1.03 -2.74 -10.73
N PHE A 304 -1.25 -3.16 -11.98
CA PHE A 304 -0.23 -3.17 -13.04
C PHE A 304 -0.10 -1.82 -13.76
N HIS A 305 -1.05 -0.92 -13.54
CA HIS A 305 -1.01 0.43 -14.11
C HIS A 305 -0.46 1.44 -13.10
N THR A 306 0.65 2.09 -13.46
CA THR A 306 1.14 3.27 -12.76
C THR A 306 0.45 4.50 -13.35
N PRO A 307 -0.34 5.25 -12.57
CA PRO A 307 -0.99 6.46 -13.07
C PRO A 307 0.07 7.46 -13.52
N VAL A 308 -0.15 8.08 -14.69
CA VAL A 308 0.68 9.19 -15.15
C VAL A 308 0.33 10.40 -14.30
N ILE A 309 1.09 10.60 -13.23
CA ILE A 309 1.06 11.85 -12.47
C ILE A 309 1.59 12.90 -13.44
N GLY A 310 0.76 13.89 -13.80
CA GLY A 310 1.19 15.01 -14.63
C GLY A 310 2.48 15.62 -14.09
N LYS A 311 3.28 16.29 -14.95
CA LYS A 311 4.60 16.86 -14.58
C LYS A 311 4.55 17.34 -13.13
N PRO A 312 5.53 16.96 -12.28
CA PRO A 312 5.59 17.50 -10.93
C PRO A 312 5.57 19.01 -11.09
N GLN A 313 4.41 19.62 -10.86
CA GLN A 313 4.32 21.06 -10.78
C GLN A 313 5.31 21.41 -9.69
N ALA A 314 6.01 22.53 -9.87
CA ALA A 314 6.97 23.07 -8.91
C ALA A 314 6.34 23.44 -7.55
N TYR A 315 5.24 22.77 -7.18
CA TYR A 315 4.74 22.67 -5.84
C TYR A 315 5.81 22.09 -4.92
N LEU A 316 5.72 22.52 -3.68
CA LEU A 316 6.26 21.83 -2.53
C LEU A 316 7.71 22.14 -2.19
N TYR A 317 8.18 23.38 -2.24
CA TYR A 317 9.29 23.78 -1.34
C TYR A 317 8.92 24.93 -0.43
N THR A 318 7.67 25.36 -0.50
CA THR A 318 7.22 26.68 -0.10
C THR A 318 6.06 26.53 0.86
N VAL A 319 6.17 27.19 2.01
CA VAL A 319 5.02 27.60 2.81
C VAL A 319 4.73 29.06 2.48
#